data_AF-A0A9E4IXI0-F1
#
_entry.id   AF-A0A9E4IXI0-F1
#
_cell.length_a   1.000
_cell.length_b   1.000
_cell.length_c   1.000
_cell.angle_alpha   90.00
_cell.angle_beta   90.00
_cell.angle_gamma   90.00
#
_symmetry.space_group_name_H-M   'P 1'
#
loop_
_entity.id
_entity.type
_entity.pdbx_description
1 polymer ?
#
loop_
_entity_poly.entity_id
_entity_poly.type
_entity_poly.pdbx_seq_one_letter_code
_entity_poly.pdbx_strand_id
1 'polypeptide(L)'
;FFDQWLRRPGVPELEIEWEFDTESSEIEVQVRQLGPTFRRLALEVEAVLAHGRTVRGLVDVEGERTTATLPLPGLPERLRIDPDGWLLMRYTVEER
;
A
#
# COMPACT_ATOMS: atom_id res chain seq x y z
N PHE A 1 -4.83 21.17 0.42
CA PHE A 1 -4.49 20.09 1.38
C PHE A 1 -5.68 19.76 2.30
N PHE A 2 -6.31 20.74 2.97
CA PHE A 2 -7.46 20.51 3.89
C PHE A 2 -8.84 20.29 3.24
N ASP A 3 -9.01 20.60 1.96
CA ASP A 3 -10.34 20.62 1.31
C ASP A 3 -10.92 19.21 1.02
N GLN A 4 -10.11 18.16 1.08
CA GLN A 4 -10.51 16.80 0.74
C GLN A 4 -11.15 16.03 1.91
N TRP A 5 -11.05 16.55 3.15
CA TRP A 5 -11.59 15.90 4.36
C TRP A 5 -12.97 16.39 4.77
N LEU A 6 -13.39 17.56 4.30
CA LEU A 6 -14.63 18.23 4.75
C LEU A 6 -15.88 17.87 3.91
N ARG A 7 -15.71 17.30 2.71
CA ARG A 7 -16.82 17.20 1.73
C ARG A 7 -17.14 15.79 1.22
N ARG A 8 -16.48 14.75 1.73
CA ARG A 8 -16.83 13.35 1.41
C ARG A 8 -16.98 12.56 2.72
N PRO A 9 -18.18 12.11 3.10
CA PRO A 9 -18.34 11.29 4.29
C PRO A 9 -17.67 9.93 4.05
N GLY A 10 -16.59 9.62 4.77
CA GLY A 10 -15.96 8.30 4.76
C GLY A 10 -14.45 8.32 4.94
N VAL A 11 -13.90 7.14 5.22
CA VAL A 11 -12.46 6.83 5.17
C VAL A 11 -12.22 5.94 3.94
N PRO A 12 -11.04 5.95 3.31
CA PRO A 12 -10.72 5.00 2.25
C PRO A 12 -10.92 3.56 2.75
N GLU A 13 -11.56 2.75 1.90
CA GLU A 13 -11.61 1.30 2.05
C GLU A 13 -10.73 0.69 0.96
N LEU A 14 -9.70 -0.06 1.35
CA LEU A 14 -8.70 -0.59 0.43
C LEU A 14 -8.68 -2.13 0.47
N GLU A 15 -8.69 -2.76 -0.70
CA GLU A 15 -8.19 -4.13 -0.86
C GLU A 15 -6.75 -4.04 -1.37
N ILE A 16 -5.83 -4.67 -0.64
CA ILE A 16 -4.41 -4.68 -0.97
C ILE A 16 -3.97 -6.11 -1.20
N GLU A 17 -3.45 -6.38 -2.38
CA GLU A 17 -2.83 -7.65 -2.73
C GLU A 17 -1.36 -7.40 -3.03
N TRP A 18 -0.49 -8.30 -2.61
CA TRP A 18 0.92 -8.20 -2.95
C TRP A 18 1.52 -9.57 -3.22
N GLU A 19 2.55 -9.58 -4.06
CA GLU A 19 3.36 -10.76 -4.35
C GLU A 19 4.82 -10.35 -4.51
N PHE A 20 5.74 -11.26 -4.19
CA PHE A 20 7.17 -11.06 -4.45
C PHE A 20 7.59 -11.80 -5.71
N ASP A 21 8.11 -11.07 -6.68
CA ASP A 21 8.70 -11.66 -7.87
C ASP A 21 10.21 -11.91 -7.63
N THR A 22 10.57 -13.19 -7.58
CA THR A 22 11.97 -13.61 -7.40
C THR A 22 12.87 -13.32 -8.60
N GLU A 23 12.32 -13.20 -9.81
CA GLU A 23 13.09 -12.94 -11.03
C GLU A 23 13.53 -11.47 -11.09
N SER A 24 12.62 -10.55 -10.76
CA SER A 24 12.87 -9.11 -10.75
C SER A 24 13.32 -8.56 -9.39
N SER A 25 13.22 -9.35 -8.32
CA SER A 25 13.55 -8.98 -6.94
C SER A 25 12.80 -7.73 -6.46
N GLU A 26 11.51 -7.68 -6.73
CA GLU A 26 10.60 -6.63 -6.26
C GLU A 26 9.30 -7.23 -5.73
N ILE A 27 8.62 -6.48 -4.88
CA ILE A 27 7.21 -6.75 -4.62
C ILE A 27 6.36 -5.96 -5.62
N GLU A 28 5.33 -6.60 -6.14
CA GLU A 28 4.21 -5.92 -6.78
C GLU A 28 3.12 -5.71 -5.72
N VAL A 29 2.61 -4.48 -5.60
CA VAL A 29 1.51 -4.11 -4.72
C VAL A 29 0.35 -3.61 -5.58
N GLN A 30 -0.76 -4.32 -5.51
CA GLN A 30 -2.02 -3.96 -6.16
C GLN A 30 -2.97 -3.41 -5.10
N VAL A 31 -3.42 -2.17 -5.30
CA VAL A 31 -4.35 -1.49 -4.40
C VAL A 31 -5.65 -1.21 -5.14
N ARG A 32 -6.77 -1.64 -4.57
CA ARG A 32 -8.12 -1.30 -5.05
C ARG A 32 -8.87 -0.48 -4.02
N GLN A 33 -9.36 0.68 -4.44
CA GLN A 33 -10.28 1.50 -3.64
C GLN A 33 -11.71 0.96 -3.75
N LEU A 34 -12.32 0.63 -2.62
CA LEU A 34 -13.72 0.22 -2.54
C LEU A 34 -14.61 1.46 -2.34
N GLY A 35 -15.62 1.60 -3.20
CA GLY A 35 -16.56 2.71 -3.14
C GLY A 35 -15.99 4.01 -3.76
N PRO A 36 -16.35 5.20 -3.23
CA PRO A 36 -15.91 6.47 -3.80
C PRO A 36 -14.39 6.63 -3.76
N THR A 37 -13.77 6.78 -4.94
CA THR A 37 -12.31 6.88 -5.04
C THR A 37 -11.79 8.21 -4.51
N PHE A 38 -10.78 8.16 -3.65
CA PHE A 38 -9.99 9.33 -3.27
C PHE A 38 -9.04 9.67 -4.41
N ARG A 39 -8.89 10.97 -4.68
CA ARG A 39 -8.10 11.43 -5.84
C ARG A 39 -6.61 11.15 -5.71
N ARG A 40 -6.07 11.22 -4.50
CA ARG A 40 -4.66 10.98 -4.18
C ARG A 40 -4.55 10.48 -2.75
N LEU A 41 -3.99 9.30 -2.57
CA LEU A 41 -3.58 8.74 -1.28
C LEU A 41 -2.14 8.26 -1.43
N ALA A 42 -1.22 8.82 -0.64
CA ALA A 42 0.16 8.34 -0.58
C ALA A 42 0.21 7.26 0.50
N LEU A 43 0.13 5.99 0.09
CA LEU A 43 0.14 4.85 0.98
C LEU A 43 1.58 4.41 1.24
N GLU A 44 2.05 4.52 2.48
CA GLU A 44 3.34 3.97 2.88
C GLU A 44 3.23 2.46 3.07
N VAL A 45 4.19 1.72 2.52
CA VAL A 45 4.34 0.28 2.71
C VAL A 45 5.73 -0.04 3.25
N GLU A 46 5.82 -1.04 4.12
CA GLU A 46 7.08 -1.50 4.70
C GLU A 46 7.22 -3.01 4.51
N ALA A 47 8.16 -3.41 3.67
CA ALA A 47 8.58 -4.79 3.54
C ALA A 47 9.54 -5.14 4.67
N VAL A 48 9.18 -6.12 5.49
CA VAL A 48 10.06 -6.66 6.53
C VAL A 48 10.83 -7.83 5.93
N LEU A 49 12.15 -7.74 5.96
CA LEU A 49 13.07 -8.76 5.48
C LEU A 49 13.65 -9.57 6.65
N ALA A 50 14.41 -10.61 6.31
CA ALA A 50 15.16 -11.40 7.27
C ALA A 50 16.00 -10.54 8.23
N HIS A 51 16.02 -10.96 9.49
CA HIS A 51 16.74 -10.30 10.60
C HIS A 51 16.20 -8.91 10.95
N GLY A 52 14.92 -8.63 10.62
CA GLY A 52 14.24 -7.39 10.98
C GLY A 52 14.70 -6.17 10.19
N ARG A 53 15.45 -6.35 9.09
CA ARG A 53 15.72 -5.26 8.15
C ARG A 53 14.44 -4.87 7.45
N THR A 54 14.24 -3.58 7.18
CA THR A 54 13.02 -3.08 6.53
C THR A 54 13.35 -2.23 5.31
N VAL A 55 12.50 -2.32 4.29
CA VAL A 55 12.51 -1.40 3.13
C VAL A 55 11.15 -0.75 3.06
N ARG A 56 11.13 0.58 2.94
CA ARG A 56 9.89 1.38 2.87
C ARG A 56 9.70 1.94 1.47
N GLY A 57 8.46 2.01 1.03
CA GLY A 57 8.05 2.57 -0.26
C GLY A 57 6.76 3.36 -0.12
N LEU A 58 6.50 4.22 -1.11
CA LEU A 58 5.23 4.94 -1.24
C LEU A 58 4.51 4.44 -2.49
N VAL A 59 3.23 4.10 -2.31
CA VAL A 59 2.29 3.80 -3.39
C VAL A 59 1.40 5.01 -3.56
N ASP A 60 1.54 5.74 -4.67
CA ASP A 60 0.64 6.82 -5.04
C ASP A 60 -0.67 6.24 -5.58
N VAL A 61 -1.62 5.97 -4.70
CA VAL A 61 -2.92 5.39 -5.06
C VAL A 61 -3.77 6.44 -5.76
N GLU A 62 -4.02 6.21 -7.05
CA GLU A 62 -4.81 7.05 -7.93
C GLU A 62 -5.90 6.23 -8.63
N GLY A 63 -7.15 6.71 -8.58
CA GLY A 63 -8.28 6.03 -9.21
C GLY A 63 -8.73 4.76 -8.48
N GLU A 64 -9.49 3.89 -9.16
CA GLU A 64 -10.07 2.69 -8.51
C GLU A 64 -9.00 1.61 -8.26
N ARG A 65 -8.03 1.46 -9.16
CA ARG A 65 -6.96 0.45 -9.07
C ARG A 65 -5.63 1.10 -9.34
N THR A 66 -4.62 0.72 -8.56
CA THR A 66 -3.23 1.15 -8.73
C THR A 66 -2.33 -0.06 -8.54
N THR A 67 -1.35 -0.22 -9.41
CA THR A 67 -0.25 -1.19 -9.24
C THR A 67 1.04 -0.42 -9.11
N ALA A 68 1.86 -0.77 -8.13
CA ALA A 68 3.18 -0.19 -7.91
C ALA A 68 4.16 -1.29 -7.54
N THR A 69 5.44 -1.08 -7.84
CA THR A 69 6.51 -2.01 -7.46
C THR A 69 7.46 -1.38 -6.46
N LEU A 70 8.05 -2.20 -5.59
CA LEU A 70 9.09 -1.81 -4.65
C LEU A 70 10.25 -2.81 -4.74
N PRO A 71 11.42 -2.41 -5.26
CA PRO A 71 12.60 -3.26 -5.31
C PRO A 71 13.07 -3.65 -3.91
N LEU A 72 13.37 -4.93 -3.70
CA LEU A 72 13.85 -5.46 -2.44
C LEU A 72 15.20 -6.19 -2.63
N PRO A 73 16.12 -6.08 -1.66
CA PRO A 73 17.40 -6.79 -1.71
C PRO A 73 17.28 -8.28 -1.34
N GLY A 74 16.05 -8.82 -1.21
CA GLY A 74 15.79 -10.21 -0.87
C GLY A 74 14.31 -10.46 -0.53
N LEU A 75 13.99 -11.73 -0.29
CA LEU A 75 12.63 -12.20 0.02
C LEU A 75 12.09 -11.52 1.29
N PRO A 76 10.91 -10.87 1.24
CA PRO A 76 10.24 -10.35 2.41
C PRO A 76 9.59 -11.47 3.24
N GLU A 77 9.54 -11.29 4.55
CA GLU A 77 8.79 -12.15 5.48
C GLU A 77 7.33 -11.69 5.61
N ARG A 78 7.05 -10.40 5.34
CA ARG A 78 5.71 -9.78 5.41
C ARG A 78 5.74 -8.36 4.86
N LEU A 79 4.59 -7.90 4.35
CA LEU A 79 4.32 -6.50 4.04
C LEU A 79 3.48 -5.85 5.15
N ARG A 80 3.86 -4.66 5.59
CA ARG A 80 3.07 -3.81 6.50
C ARG A 80 2.52 -2.63 5.72
N ILE A 81 1.25 -2.32 5.98
CA ILE A 81 0.51 -1.23 5.35
C ILE A 81 0.42 -0.10 6.37
N ASP A 82 0.88 1.09 5.98
CA ASP A 82 0.94 2.30 6.80
C ASP A 82 1.51 2.03 8.21
N PRO A 83 2.80 1.63 8.32
CA PRO A 83 3.39 1.13 9.56
C PRO A 83 3.32 2.14 10.72
N ASP A 84 3.22 3.42 10.40
CA ASP A 84 3.20 4.53 11.36
C ASP A 84 1.78 5.10 11.58
N GLY A 85 0.77 4.63 10.84
CA GLY A 85 -0.64 5.00 11.02
C GLY A 85 -0.98 6.43 10.58
N TRP A 86 -0.36 6.94 9.52
CA TRP A 86 -0.60 8.28 8.98
C TRP A 86 -1.99 8.44 8.33
N LEU A 87 -2.55 7.35 7.81
CA LEU A 87 -3.81 7.33 7.09
C LEU A 87 -4.92 6.73 7.94
N LEU A 88 -5.98 7.50 8.15
CA LEU A 88 -7.23 6.95 8.63
C LEU A 88 -7.93 6.21 7.49
N MET A 89 -7.89 4.88 7.51
CA MET A 89 -8.45 4.00 6.47
C MET A 89 -8.94 2.67 7.06
N ARG A 90 -9.72 1.93 6.28
CA ARG A 90 -9.97 0.49 6.47
C ARG A 90 -9.30 -0.26 5.34
N TYR A 91 -8.66 -1.38 5.64
CA TYR A 91 -8.06 -2.19 4.58
C TYR A 91 -8.04 -3.69 4.91
N THR A 92 -7.98 -4.49 3.86
CA THR A 92 -7.56 -5.89 3.90
C THR A 92 -6.22 -6.02 3.18
N VAL A 93 -5.41 -6.99 3.59
CA VAL A 93 -4.13 -7.30 2.95
C VAL A 93 -4.01 -8.80 2.76
N GLU A 94 -3.68 -9.22 1.54
CA GLU A 94 -3.47 -10.62 1.15
C GLU A 94 -2.15 -10.77 0.39
N GLU A 95 -1.41 -11.82 0.72
CA GLU A 95 -0.21 -12.26 -0.02
C GLU A 95 -0.64 -13.32 -1.05
N ARG A 96 -0.21 -13.17 -2.30
CA ARG A 96 -0.50 -14.08 -3.41
C ARG A 96 0.61 -15.07 -3.69
#